data_AF-A0A7L3HPG8-F1
#
_entry.id   AF-A0A7L3HPG8-F1
#
_cell.length_a   1.000
_cell.length_b   1.000
_cell.length_c   1.000
_cell.angle_alpha   90.00
_cell.angle_beta   90.00
_cell.angle_gamma   90.00
#
_symmetry.space_group_name_H-M   'P 1'
#
loop_
_entity.id
_entity.type
_entity.pdbx_description
1 polymer ?
#
loop_
_entity_poly.entity_id
_entity_poly.type
_entity_poly.pdbx_seq_one_letter_code
_entity_poly.pdbx_strand_id
1 'polypeptide(L)'
;GDDLTVTNPKRIERAVEEKACNCLLLKVNQIGSVSEAIQACKLAQENGWGVMVSHRSGETEDTFIADLVVGLCTGQIKTGAPCRSERLAKYNQLMR
;
A
#
# COMPACT_ATOMS: atom_id res chain seq x y z
N GLY A 1 2.62 10.01 1.08
CA GLY A 1 1.78 10.27 2.24
C GLY A 1 1.38 8.96 2.90
N ASP A 2 1.58 8.86 4.22
CA ASP A 2 1.00 7.81 5.06
C ASP A 2 -0.18 8.41 5.85
N ASP A 3 0.06 8.98 7.03
CA ASP A 3 -0.99 9.62 7.85
C ASP A 3 -1.63 10.85 7.19
N LEU A 4 -0.93 11.45 6.23
CA LEU A 4 -1.46 12.54 5.41
C LEU A 4 -2.68 12.08 4.59
N THR A 5 -2.57 10.93 3.93
CA THR A 5 -3.57 10.45 2.97
C THR A 5 -4.45 9.36 3.56
N VAL A 6 -3.96 8.57 4.53
CA VAL A 6 -4.66 7.44 5.19
C VAL A 6 -5.40 6.53 4.21
N THR A 7 -4.81 6.30 3.02
CA THR A 7 -5.43 5.53 1.92
C THR A 7 -6.83 6.05 1.51
N ASN A 8 -7.15 7.31 1.79
CA ASN A 8 -8.44 7.92 1.52
C ASN A 8 -8.42 8.73 0.20
N PRO A 9 -9.28 8.42 -0.78
CA PRO A 9 -9.28 9.09 -2.10
C PRO A 9 -9.37 10.62 -2.02
N LYS A 10 -10.25 11.17 -1.18
CA LYS A 10 -10.43 12.64 -1.05
C LYS A 10 -9.16 13.33 -0.54
N ARG A 11 -8.42 12.66 0.36
CA ARG A 11 -7.16 13.19 0.88
C ARG A 11 -6.03 13.04 -0.13
N ILE A 12 -6.06 11.98 -0.94
CA ILE A 12 -5.12 11.79 -2.04
C ILE A 12 -5.31 12.91 -3.08
N GLU A 13 -6.53 13.16 -3.54
CA GLU A 13 -6.87 14.25 -4.47
C GLU A 13 -6.36 15.59 -3.96
N ARG A 14 -6.70 15.94 -2.71
CA ARG A 14 -6.20 17.17 -2.10
C ARG A 14 -4.67 17.24 -2.06
N ALA A 15 -4.00 16.15 -1.69
CA ALA A 15 -2.55 16.11 -1.60
C ALA A 15 -1.87 16.18 -2.99
N VAL A 16 -2.55 15.72 -4.05
CA VAL A 16 -2.15 15.92 -5.45
C VAL A 16 -2.27 17.39 -5.83
N GLU A 17 -3.42 18.02 -5.57
CA GLU A 17 -3.66 19.44 -5.87
C GLU A 17 -2.65 20.36 -5.16
N GLU A 18 -2.40 20.11 -3.87
CA GLU A 18 -1.45 20.86 -3.05
C GLU A 18 0.02 20.48 -3.34
N LYS A 19 0.28 19.49 -4.21
CA LYS A 19 1.62 18.94 -4.48
C LYS A 19 2.38 18.55 -3.21
N ALA A 20 1.66 18.01 -2.23
CA ALA A 20 2.18 17.75 -0.89
C ALA A 20 3.10 16.53 -0.81
N CYS A 21 2.95 15.55 -1.73
CA CYS A 21 3.87 14.42 -1.88
C CYS A 21 3.74 13.81 -3.29
N ASN A 22 4.45 12.70 -3.54
CA ASN A 22 4.51 12.05 -4.86
C ASN A 22 4.41 10.51 -4.78
N CYS A 23 4.06 9.96 -3.62
CA CYS A 23 3.97 8.53 -3.39
C CYS A 23 2.93 8.22 -2.31
N LEU A 24 2.09 7.22 -2.53
CA LEU A 24 1.08 6.74 -1.58
C LEU A 24 1.62 5.55 -0.78
N LEU A 25 1.54 5.61 0.55
CA LEU A 25 1.68 4.40 1.37
C LEU A 25 0.29 3.76 1.54
N LEU A 26 0.05 2.66 0.83
CA LEU A 26 -1.27 2.03 0.75
C LEU A 26 -1.44 0.97 1.84
N LYS A 27 -2.42 1.17 2.73
CA LYS A 27 -2.80 0.22 3.79
C LYS A 27 -4.26 -0.18 3.59
N VAL A 28 -4.51 -1.42 3.18
CA VAL A 28 -5.85 -1.91 2.81
C VAL A 28 -6.87 -1.71 3.94
N ASN A 29 -6.48 -1.98 5.18
CA ASN A 29 -7.37 -1.85 6.32
C ASN A 29 -7.58 -0.42 6.83
N GLN A 30 -6.95 0.60 6.22
CA GLN A 30 -7.30 2.00 6.49
C GLN A 30 -8.56 2.44 5.72
N ILE A 31 -8.79 1.87 4.53
CA ILE A 31 -9.94 2.22 3.67
C ILE A 31 -11.10 1.24 3.81
N GLY A 32 -10.82 -0.02 4.16
CA GLY A 32 -11.83 -0.98 4.63
C GLY A 32 -12.21 -2.07 3.62
N SER A 33 -12.02 -1.84 2.32
CA SER A 33 -12.25 -2.87 1.29
C SER A 33 -11.12 -2.95 0.26
N VAL A 34 -11.02 -4.12 -0.39
CA VAL A 34 -10.05 -4.34 -1.48
C VAL A 34 -10.37 -3.46 -2.68
N SER A 35 -11.64 -3.31 -3.05
CA SER A 35 -12.07 -2.48 -4.17
C SER A 35 -11.66 -1.02 -3.98
N GLU A 36 -11.88 -0.45 -2.80
CA GLU A 36 -11.49 0.93 -2.51
C GLU A 36 -9.97 1.09 -2.44
N ALA A 37 -9.23 0.09 -1.95
CA ALA A 37 -7.77 0.10 -1.99
C ALA A 37 -7.23 0.11 -3.43
N ILE A 38 -7.82 -0.67 -4.33
CA ILE A 38 -7.48 -0.67 -5.77
C ILE A 38 -7.78 0.70 -6.39
N GLN A 39 -8.93 1.30 -6.06
CA GLN A 39 -9.28 2.65 -6.53
C GLN A 39 -8.27 3.71 -6.05
N ALA A 40 -7.89 3.68 -4.77
CA ALA A 40 -6.88 4.58 -4.22
C ALA A 40 -5.51 4.41 -4.89
N CYS A 41 -5.11 3.16 -5.20
CA CYS A 41 -3.89 2.88 -5.96
C CYS A 41 -3.94 3.50 -7.36
N LYS A 42 -5.03 3.25 -8.11
CA LYS A 42 -5.19 3.76 -9.47
C LYS A 42 -5.20 5.28 -9.51
N LEU A 43 -5.94 5.92 -8.60
CA LEU A 43 -5.95 7.37 -8.46
C LEU A 43 -4.54 7.94 -8.24
N ALA A 44 -3.73 7.31 -7.39
CA ALA A 44 -2.35 7.73 -7.19
C ALA A 44 -1.51 7.55 -8.48
N GLN A 45 -1.59 6.38 -9.13
CA GLN A 45 -0.84 6.09 -10.36
C GLN A 45 -1.22 7.00 -11.53
N GLU A 46 -2.51 7.31 -11.71
CA GLU A 46 -3.02 8.22 -12.74
C GLU A 46 -2.48 9.65 -12.57
N ASN A 47 -2.22 10.07 -11.32
CA ASN A 47 -1.57 11.33 -10.99
C ASN A 47 -0.02 11.24 -10.99
N GLY A 48 0.54 10.17 -11.53
CA GLY A 48 1.99 9.96 -11.64
C GLY A 48 2.69 9.67 -10.32
N TRP A 49 1.95 9.32 -9.26
CA TRP A 49 2.55 8.97 -7.97
C TRP A 49 3.01 7.51 -7.95
N GLY A 50 4.10 7.27 -7.20
CA GLY A 50 4.45 5.92 -6.78
C GLY A 50 3.42 5.36 -5.80
N VAL A 51 3.33 4.04 -5.70
CA VAL A 51 2.51 3.37 -4.66
C VAL A 51 3.36 2.32 -3.96
N MET A 52 3.39 2.40 -2.63
CA MET A 52 4.06 1.43 -1.78
C MET A 52 3.01 0.70 -0.95
N VAL A 53 2.75 -0.56 -1.27
CA VAL A 53 1.83 -1.39 -0.49
C VAL A 53 2.45 -1.67 0.88
N SER A 54 1.70 -1.50 1.95
CA SER A 54 2.24 -1.49 3.32
C SER A 54 1.52 -2.46 4.25
N HIS A 55 2.31 -3.10 5.09
CA HIS A 55 1.85 -3.82 6.27
C HIS A 55 1.27 -2.89 7.36
N ARG A 56 0.82 -3.48 8.47
CA ARG A 56 0.58 -2.79 9.75
C ARG A 56 1.59 -3.17 10.82
N SER A 57 1.64 -2.40 11.91
CA SER A 57 2.51 -2.70 13.06
C SER A 57 2.12 -4.01 13.75
N GLY A 58 0.82 -4.29 13.87
CA GLY A 58 0.29 -5.63 14.17
C GLY A 58 -0.06 -6.34 12.86
N GLU A 59 0.61 -7.45 12.57
CA GLU A 59 0.41 -8.27 11.38
C GLU A 59 0.08 -9.71 11.75
N THR A 60 -0.45 -10.44 10.78
CA THR A 60 -0.74 -11.87 10.88
C THR A 60 0.12 -12.66 9.89
N GLU A 61 0.00 -13.98 9.88
CA GLU A 61 0.61 -14.87 8.89
C GLU A 61 0.02 -14.73 7.47
N ASP A 62 -1.10 -14.01 7.32
CA ASP A 62 -1.71 -13.71 6.03
C ASP A 62 -0.71 -13.03 5.09
N THR A 63 -0.71 -13.39 3.81
CA THR A 63 0.26 -12.88 2.83
C THR A 63 -0.37 -12.01 1.74
N PHE A 64 -1.64 -11.62 1.89
CA PHE A 64 -2.45 -10.94 0.87
C PHE A 64 -1.74 -9.74 0.22
N ILE A 65 -1.03 -8.94 1.02
CA ILE A 65 -0.34 -7.75 0.49
C ILE A 65 0.82 -8.08 -0.45
N ALA A 66 1.38 -9.29 -0.41
CA ALA A 66 2.39 -9.77 -1.35
C ALA A 66 1.78 -10.03 -2.73
N ASP A 67 0.61 -10.67 -2.80
CA ASP A 67 -0.11 -10.85 -4.07
C ASP A 67 -0.67 -9.51 -4.57
N LEU A 68 -1.15 -8.66 -3.67
CA LEU A 68 -1.69 -7.35 -4.01
C LEU A 68 -0.64 -6.43 -4.66
N VAL A 69 0.60 -6.38 -4.14
CA VAL A 69 1.65 -5.53 -4.72
C VAL A 69 2.01 -5.98 -6.14
N VAL A 70 2.01 -7.29 -6.40
CA VAL A 70 2.25 -7.86 -7.73
C VAL A 70 1.08 -7.55 -8.65
N GLY A 71 -0.15 -7.81 -8.21
CA GLY A 71 -1.36 -7.56 -9.00
C GLY A 71 -1.62 -6.09 -9.34
N LEU A 72 -1.18 -5.18 -8.48
CA LEU A 72 -1.25 -3.73 -8.71
C LEU A 72 -0.03 -3.17 -9.47
N CYS A 73 0.98 -4.00 -9.74
CA CYS A 73 2.22 -3.61 -10.41
C CYS A 73 2.88 -2.35 -9.80
N THR A 74 2.85 -2.20 -8.47
CA THR A 74 3.31 -0.94 -7.85
C THR A 74 4.85 -0.86 -7.73
N GLY A 75 5.53 -2.00 -7.84
CA GLY A 75 6.98 -2.12 -7.79
C GLY A 75 7.62 -1.92 -6.41
N GLN A 76 6.85 -1.56 -5.37
CA GLN A 76 7.37 -1.28 -4.04
C GLN A 76 6.46 -1.82 -2.94
N ILE A 77 7.05 -2.52 -1.96
CA ILE A 77 6.36 -3.05 -0.78
C ILE A 77 7.11 -2.67 0.50
N LYS A 78 6.36 -2.29 1.54
CA LYS A 78 6.85 -2.11 2.91
C LYS A 78 6.23 -3.18 3.81
N THR A 79 6.94 -4.29 3.96
CA THR A 79 6.47 -5.44 4.76
C THR A 79 7.34 -5.77 5.98
N GLY A 80 8.24 -4.88 6.38
CA GLY A 80 9.01 -4.95 7.63
C GLY A 80 10.42 -5.50 7.46
N ALA A 81 11.15 -5.65 8.56
CA ALA A 81 12.49 -6.25 8.52
C ALA A 81 12.40 -7.75 8.18
N PRO A 82 13.47 -8.38 7.67
CA PRO A 82 13.54 -9.81 7.40
C PRO A 82 13.70 -10.63 8.69
N CYS A 83 12.83 -10.37 9.66
CA CYS A 83 12.72 -11.07 10.94
C CYS A 83 11.25 -11.07 11.38
N ARG A 84 10.90 -11.99 12.28
CA ARG A 84 9.52 -12.28 12.72
C ARG A 84 8.65 -12.88 11.60
N SER A 85 7.98 -13.97 11.92
CA SER A 85 7.31 -14.82 10.91
C SER A 85 6.22 -14.10 10.12
N GLU A 86 5.50 -13.17 10.74
CA GLU A 86 4.44 -12.39 10.07
C GLU A 86 4.98 -11.43 8.99
N ARG A 87 6.28 -11.10 9.03
CA ARG A 87 6.97 -10.30 8.01
C ARG A 87 7.55 -11.21 6.93
N LEU A 88 8.27 -12.24 7.38
CA LEU A 88 8.88 -13.25 6.50
C LEU A 88 7.85 -13.96 5.62
N ALA A 89 6.63 -14.19 6.11
CA ALA A 89 5.57 -14.81 5.33
C ALA A 89 5.32 -14.09 3.99
N LYS A 90 5.30 -12.75 3.98
CA LYS A 90 5.11 -11.95 2.76
C LYS A 90 6.31 -12.02 1.83
N TYR A 91 7.53 -11.97 2.36
CA TYR A 91 8.74 -12.15 1.56
C TYR A 91 8.80 -13.54 0.91
N ASN A 92 8.46 -14.57 1.66
CA ASN A 92 8.39 -15.94 1.15
C ASN A 92 7.33 -16.07 0.06
N GLN A 93 6.18 -15.40 0.18
CA GLN A 93 5.18 -15.37 -0.88
C GLN A 93 5.69 -14.69 -2.15
N LEU A 94 6.46 -13.60 -2.04
CA LEU A 94 7.05 -12.93 -3.20
C LEU A 94 8.13 -13.76 -3.92
N MET A 95 8.74 -14.74 -3.25
CA MET A 95 9.76 -15.63 -3.85
C MET A 95 9.16 -16.90 -4.49
N ARG A 96 7.87 -17.18 -4.30
CA ARG A 96 7.18 -18.34 -4.88
C ARG A 96 6.76 -18.06 -6.31
#